data_AF-A0A940J2I4-F1
#
_entry.id   AF-A0A940J2I4-F1
#
_cell.length_a   1.000
_cell.length_b   1.000
_cell.length_c   1.000
_cell.angle_alpha   90.00
_cell.angle_beta   90.00
_cell.angle_gamma   90.00
#
_symmetry.space_group_name_H-M   'P 1'
#
loop_
_entity.id
_entity.type
_entity.pdbx_description
1 polymer ?
#
loop_
_entity_poly.entity_id
_entity_poly.type
_entity_poly.pdbx_seq_one_letter_code
_entity_poly.pdbx_strand_id
1 'polypeptide(L)'
;MPQTLDLFPIGNCAVSALIDRCGRFVWACAPRIDSDPVFSSLLGGLEPGDPAAKGTWEIAVDGAKTVEQDYLRNTPILRTVITDADGASVEIIDFSPRYQQFGRSFRPTAFIRLVRPLTSVARITIRLRPTADWGARLSETTHGSNHIRYLCSDMTLRLSTDGPVSHVLEERTFRLEKPIAMFLGADEGFNADIGATCNRMLQQTQEYWMDWVRGLAVPLDYQSAVIRAAITLKLCMHEETGAIVAAMTTSIPEHADSGRNWDYRYCWLRDAYYVVQALN
;
A
#
# COMPACT_ATOMS: atom_id res chain seq x y z
N MET A 1 4.28 -13.94 -13.66
CA MET A 1 5.65 -13.85 -13.12
C MET A 1 5.68 -14.59 -11.79
N PRO A 2 6.73 -15.34 -11.47
CA PRO A 2 6.86 -16.01 -10.17
C PRO A 2 6.97 -14.98 -9.04
N GLN A 3 6.57 -15.38 -7.84
CA GLN A 3 6.60 -14.54 -6.65
C GLN A 3 8.05 -14.19 -6.31
N THR A 4 8.33 -12.90 -6.18
CA THR A 4 9.65 -12.40 -5.76
C THR A 4 9.51 -11.54 -4.51
N LEU A 5 10.60 -11.40 -3.76
CA LEU A 5 10.68 -10.48 -2.61
C LEU A 5 11.09 -9.06 -3.02
N ASP A 6 11.04 -8.75 -4.32
CA ASP A 6 11.23 -7.40 -4.83
C ASP A 6 9.93 -6.59 -4.64
N LEU A 7 9.78 -6.09 -3.42
CA LEU A 7 8.58 -5.45 -2.91
C LEU A 7 8.83 -3.97 -2.57
N PHE A 8 7.77 -3.20 -2.68
CA PHE A 8 7.76 -1.76 -2.50
C PHE A 8 6.97 -1.39 -1.26
N PRO A 9 7.65 -1.02 -0.16
CA PRO A 9 6.96 -0.54 1.02
C PRO A 9 6.34 0.85 0.80
N ILE A 10 5.09 0.99 1.25
CA ILE A 10 4.40 2.27 1.43
C ILE A 10 3.87 2.34 2.86
N GLY A 11 3.56 3.54 3.35
CA GLY A 11 2.96 3.69 4.67
C GLY A 11 3.03 5.13 5.20
N ASN A 12 2.54 5.31 6.43
CA ASN A 12 2.48 6.62 7.10
C ASN A 12 2.90 6.57 8.58
N CYS A 13 3.61 5.51 9.00
CA CYS A 13 4.00 5.24 10.39
C CYS A 13 2.81 4.93 11.32
N ALA A 14 1.60 4.78 10.80
CA ALA A 14 0.47 4.16 11.49
C ALA A 14 0.16 2.79 10.86
N VAL A 15 0.15 2.75 9.53
CA VAL A 15 0.03 1.55 8.70
C VAL A 15 1.14 1.49 7.66
N SER A 16 1.43 0.28 7.22
CA SER A 16 2.36 0.00 6.12
C SER A 16 1.82 -1.14 5.26
N ALA A 17 2.20 -1.14 3.99
CA ALA A 17 1.87 -2.20 3.03
C ALA A 17 3.07 -2.48 2.12
N LEU A 18 3.13 -3.69 1.59
CA LEU A 18 4.08 -4.10 0.57
C LEU A 18 3.35 -4.34 -0.74
N ILE A 19 3.84 -3.69 -1.78
CA ILE A 19 3.31 -3.77 -3.13
C ILE A 19 4.33 -4.49 -4.00
N ASP A 20 3.91 -5.44 -4.82
CA ASP A 20 4.83 -6.13 -5.72
C ASP A 20 5.04 -5.38 -7.05
N ARG A 21 5.91 -5.93 -7.90
CA ARG A 21 6.25 -5.40 -9.23
C ARG A 21 5.07 -5.26 -10.20
N CYS A 22 3.93 -5.90 -9.93
CA CYS A 22 2.72 -5.76 -10.73
C CYS A 22 1.75 -4.72 -10.13
N GLY A 23 2.13 -4.01 -9.08
CA GLY A 23 1.27 -3.04 -8.41
C GLY A 23 0.21 -3.70 -7.52
N ARG A 24 0.41 -4.93 -7.05
CA ARG A 24 -0.55 -5.62 -6.17
C ARG A 24 -0.17 -5.41 -4.71
N PHE A 25 -1.12 -5.03 -3.86
CA PHE A 25 -0.89 -5.14 -2.42
C PHE A 25 -0.81 -6.62 -2.07
N VAL A 26 0.35 -7.08 -1.61
CA VAL A 26 0.56 -8.49 -1.25
C VAL A 26 0.68 -8.73 0.24
N TRP A 27 0.97 -7.67 1.00
CA TRP A 27 1.06 -7.74 2.45
C TRP A 27 0.66 -6.41 3.08
N ALA A 28 -0.25 -6.43 4.05
CA ALA A 28 -0.53 -5.32 4.95
C ALA A 28 -1.30 -5.83 6.16
N CYS A 29 -0.98 -5.31 7.34
CA CYS A 29 -1.68 -5.58 8.58
C CYS A 29 -2.50 -4.35 8.98
N ALA A 30 -3.69 -4.58 9.55
CA ALA A 30 -4.56 -3.50 10.02
C ALA A 30 -5.29 -3.94 11.30
N PRO A 31 -5.50 -3.02 12.28
CA PRO A 31 -5.19 -1.59 12.21
C PRO A 31 -3.72 -1.25 12.50
N ARG A 32 -2.93 -2.18 13.05
CA ARG A 32 -1.51 -2.00 13.38
C ARG A 32 -0.64 -2.98 12.60
N ILE A 33 0.67 -2.73 12.59
CA ILE A 33 1.64 -3.57 11.86
C ILE A 33 1.74 -5.00 12.42
N ASP A 34 1.44 -5.19 13.72
CA ASP A 34 1.45 -6.49 14.41
C ASP A 34 0.08 -7.21 14.39
N SER A 35 -0.94 -6.59 13.79
CA SER A 35 -2.30 -7.15 13.65
C SER A 35 -2.41 -8.25 12.59
N ASP A 36 -3.60 -8.84 12.45
CA ASP A 36 -3.92 -9.78 11.39
C ASP A 36 -3.67 -9.18 9.98
N PRO A 37 -3.07 -9.92 9.03
CA PRO A 37 -2.82 -9.43 7.68
C PRO A 37 -4.10 -9.39 6.84
N VAL A 38 -4.61 -8.19 6.57
CA VAL A 38 -5.74 -7.95 5.65
C VAL A 38 -5.36 -8.21 4.20
N PHE A 39 -4.10 -7.97 3.84
CA PHE A 39 -3.48 -8.50 2.63
C PHE A 39 -2.42 -9.50 3.04
N SER A 40 -2.55 -10.73 2.58
CA SER A 40 -1.81 -11.90 3.06
C SER A 40 -1.28 -12.78 1.93
N SER A 41 -1.51 -12.40 0.65
CA SER A 41 -1.07 -13.20 -0.51
C SER A 41 0.43 -13.47 -0.53
N LEU A 42 1.25 -12.60 0.07
CA LEU A 42 2.69 -12.83 0.20
C LEU A 42 3.02 -14.18 0.89
N LEU A 43 2.20 -14.61 1.85
CA LEU A 43 2.35 -15.89 2.56
C LEU A 43 1.20 -16.86 2.26
N GLY A 44 0.40 -16.58 1.23
CA GLY A 44 -0.86 -17.28 0.94
C GLY A 44 -0.71 -18.61 0.20
N GLY A 45 0.52 -19.02 -0.14
CA GLY A 45 0.82 -20.30 -0.82
C GLY A 45 0.45 -20.35 -2.31
N LEU A 46 -0.30 -19.36 -2.81
CA LEU A 46 -0.56 -19.13 -4.23
C LEU A 46 0.16 -17.88 -4.68
N GLU A 47 0.58 -17.88 -5.94
CA GLU A 47 1.08 -16.69 -6.61
C GLU A 47 0.06 -15.55 -6.49
N PRO A 48 0.45 -14.31 -6.12
CA PRO A 48 -0.51 -13.22 -5.90
C PRO A 48 -1.39 -12.85 -7.11
N GLY A 49 -1.01 -13.28 -8.32
CA GLY A 49 -1.79 -13.09 -9.55
C GLY A 49 -2.66 -14.27 -9.94
N ASP A 50 -2.63 -15.36 -9.18
CA ASP A 50 -3.51 -16.49 -9.40
C ASP A 50 -4.97 -16.06 -9.19
N PRO A 51 -5.91 -16.44 -10.08
CA PRO A 51 -7.33 -16.13 -9.91
C PRO A 51 -7.93 -16.60 -8.59
N ALA A 52 -7.34 -17.59 -7.91
CA ALA A 52 -7.75 -18.09 -6.59
C ALA A 52 -7.00 -17.44 -5.42
N ALA A 53 -5.99 -16.60 -5.68
CA ALA A 53 -5.27 -15.89 -4.62
C ALA A 53 -6.20 -14.95 -3.83
N LYS A 54 -5.97 -14.90 -2.52
CA LYS A 54 -6.70 -14.07 -1.55
C LYS A 54 -5.72 -13.12 -0.87
N GLY A 55 -6.23 -12.11 -0.17
CA GLY A 55 -5.38 -11.17 0.56
C GLY A 55 -4.59 -10.30 -0.41
N THR A 56 -5.26 -9.81 -1.45
CA THR A 56 -4.67 -8.98 -2.50
C THR A 56 -5.55 -7.78 -2.86
N TRP A 57 -4.91 -6.69 -3.27
CA TRP A 57 -5.56 -5.57 -3.96
C TRP A 57 -4.84 -5.27 -5.26
N GLU A 58 -5.49 -5.56 -6.38
CA GLU A 58 -4.94 -5.51 -7.73
C GLU A 58 -5.80 -4.63 -8.65
N ILE A 59 -5.12 -3.90 -9.54
CA ILE A 59 -5.70 -3.31 -10.75
C ILE A 59 -5.12 -4.09 -11.92
N ALA A 60 -5.83 -5.10 -12.39
CA ALA A 60 -5.39 -5.94 -13.49
C ALA A 60 -5.68 -5.23 -14.81
N VAL A 61 -4.66 -4.97 -15.62
CA VAL A 61 -4.81 -4.42 -16.97
C VAL A 61 -4.88 -5.56 -17.97
N ASP A 62 -5.94 -5.60 -18.78
CA ASP A 62 -6.11 -6.61 -19.83
C ASP A 62 -4.96 -6.50 -20.85
N GLY A 63 -4.35 -7.62 -21.22
CA GLY A 63 -3.19 -7.62 -22.13
C GLY A 63 -1.95 -6.90 -21.59
N ALA A 64 -1.79 -6.73 -20.27
CA ALA A 64 -0.60 -6.10 -19.67
C ALA A 64 0.72 -6.65 -20.23
N LYS A 65 1.58 -5.76 -20.74
CA LYS A 65 2.83 -6.10 -21.42
C LYS A 65 4.06 -5.54 -20.71
N THR A 66 4.01 -4.28 -20.27
CA THR A 66 5.09 -3.67 -19.49
C THR A 66 4.57 -3.10 -18.18
N VAL A 67 5.41 -3.17 -17.15
CA VAL A 67 5.16 -2.54 -15.86
C VAL A 67 6.40 -1.76 -15.45
N GLU A 68 6.23 -0.47 -15.21
CA GLU A 68 7.26 0.43 -14.71
C GLU A 68 6.82 0.93 -13.33
N GLN A 69 7.75 0.95 -12.37
CA GLN A 69 7.40 1.27 -11.00
C GLN A 69 8.51 2.04 -10.31
N ASP A 70 8.14 3.21 -9.79
CA ASP A 70 9.04 4.16 -9.17
C ASP A 70 8.35 4.89 -8.03
N TYR A 71 9.13 5.30 -7.02
CA TYR A 71 8.62 6.23 -6.03
C TYR A 71 8.61 7.65 -6.57
N LEU A 72 7.57 8.43 -6.24
CA LEU A 72 7.65 9.87 -6.40
C LEU A 72 8.85 10.38 -5.58
N ARG A 73 9.64 11.26 -6.18
CA ARG A 73 10.94 11.70 -5.66
C ARG A 73 10.88 12.02 -4.17
N ASN A 74 11.75 11.39 -3.39
CA ASN A 74 11.92 11.62 -1.95
C ASN A 74 10.65 11.34 -1.12
N THR A 75 9.80 10.41 -1.55
CA THR A 75 8.60 10.00 -0.82
C THR A 75 8.44 8.48 -0.83
N PRO A 76 7.59 7.91 0.05
CA PRO A 76 7.09 6.54 -0.08
C PRO A 76 5.74 6.49 -0.82
N ILE A 77 5.51 7.41 -1.77
CA ILE A 77 4.35 7.37 -2.66
C ILE A 77 4.77 6.59 -3.91
N LEU A 78 4.13 5.46 -4.16
CA LEU A 78 4.49 4.56 -5.24
C LEU A 78 3.69 4.89 -6.49
N ARG A 79 4.38 5.00 -7.62
CA ARG A 79 3.78 5.14 -8.94
C ARG A 79 4.06 3.86 -9.73
N THR A 80 3.00 3.22 -10.19
CA THR A 80 3.08 2.05 -11.08
C THR A 80 2.41 2.42 -12.40
N VAL A 81 3.09 2.23 -13.53
CA VAL A 81 2.52 2.38 -14.86
C VAL A 81 2.48 1.03 -15.53
N ILE A 82 1.29 0.59 -15.91
CA ILE A 82 1.07 -0.66 -16.62
C ILE A 82 0.62 -0.32 -18.04
N THR A 83 1.34 -0.81 -19.04
CA THR A 83 1.00 -0.62 -20.46
C THR A 83 0.60 -1.96 -21.06
N ASP A 84 -0.54 -1.99 -21.74
CA ASP A 84 -1.03 -3.18 -22.43
C ASP A 84 -0.30 -3.43 -23.76
N ALA A 85 -0.64 -4.55 -24.41
CA ALA A 85 -0.04 -4.95 -25.67
C ALA A 85 -0.34 -3.99 -26.83
N ASP A 86 -1.43 -3.23 -26.74
CA ASP A 86 -1.90 -2.26 -27.74
C ASP A 86 -1.39 -0.83 -27.47
N GLY A 87 -0.69 -0.62 -26.35
CA GLY A 87 -0.07 0.65 -25.96
C GLY A 87 -0.94 1.56 -25.07
N ALA A 88 -2.09 1.08 -24.57
CA ALA A 88 -2.85 1.80 -23.56
C ALA A 88 -2.16 1.69 -22.19
N SER A 89 -2.00 2.82 -21.50
CA SER A 89 -1.29 2.86 -20.22
C SER A 89 -2.20 3.35 -19.09
N VAL A 90 -2.10 2.67 -17.96
CA VAL A 90 -2.77 3.03 -16.69
C VAL A 90 -1.70 3.42 -15.66
N GLU A 91 -1.86 4.57 -15.04
CA GLU A 91 -1.10 5.00 -13.86
C GLU A 91 -1.86 4.63 -12.59
N ILE A 92 -1.14 4.03 -11.64
CA ILE A 92 -1.61 3.71 -10.30
C ILE A 92 -0.71 4.45 -9.31
N ILE A 93 -1.29 5.31 -8.47
CA ILE A 93 -0.59 5.99 -7.37
C ILE A 93 -1.07 5.41 -6.05
N ASP A 94 -0.17 4.78 -5.31
CA ASP A 94 -0.43 4.14 -4.02
C ASP A 94 0.32 4.83 -2.88
N PHE A 95 -0.41 5.20 -1.82
CA PHE A 95 0.18 5.83 -0.63
C PHE A 95 -0.73 5.73 0.59
N SER A 96 -0.18 6.00 1.77
CA SER A 96 -0.95 6.24 2.99
C SER A 96 -0.85 7.73 3.39
N PRO A 97 -1.97 8.41 3.70
CA PRO A 97 -1.94 9.84 3.99
C PRO A 97 -1.07 10.18 5.20
N ARG A 98 -0.24 11.21 5.09
CA ARG A 98 0.56 11.75 6.21
C ARG A 98 0.84 13.23 6.03
N TYR A 99 0.25 14.10 6.85
CA TYR A 99 0.48 15.54 6.78
C TYR A 99 0.00 16.25 8.06
N GLN A 100 0.28 17.55 8.19
CA GLN A 100 -0.27 18.37 9.27
C GLN A 100 -1.69 18.84 8.93
N GLN A 101 -2.65 18.59 9.80
CA GLN A 101 -4.03 19.04 9.63
C GLN A 101 -4.55 19.61 10.94
N PHE A 102 -5.02 20.85 10.92
CA PHE A 102 -5.55 21.53 12.12
C PHE A 102 -4.57 21.51 13.31
N GLY A 103 -3.27 21.70 13.03
CA GLY A 103 -2.22 21.73 14.06
C GLY A 103 -1.82 20.37 14.64
N ARG A 104 -2.30 19.26 14.08
CA ARG A 104 -1.95 17.90 14.50
C ARG A 104 -1.48 17.05 13.33
N SER A 105 -0.64 16.06 13.64
CA SER A 105 -0.26 15.01 12.68
C SER A 105 -1.51 14.23 12.27
N PHE A 106 -1.82 14.22 10.98
CA PHE A 106 -2.87 13.41 10.39
C PHE A 106 -2.23 12.23 9.65
N ARG A 107 -2.44 11.02 10.19
CA ARG A 107 -1.92 9.74 9.68
C ARG A 107 -2.91 8.61 9.92
N PRO A 108 -4.06 8.61 9.22
CA PRO A 108 -5.11 7.62 9.45
C PRO A 108 -4.63 6.20 9.12
N THR A 109 -5.26 5.19 9.72
CA THR A 109 -5.18 3.80 9.27
C THR A 109 -5.90 3.68 7.93
N ALA A 110 -5.19 4.01 6.85
CA ALA A 110 -5.75 4.03 5.50
C ALA A 110 -4.68 3.87 4.41
N PHE A 111 -5.13 3.32 3.29
CA PHE A 111 -4.42 3.24 2.02
C PHE A 111 -5.25 3.96 0.96
N ILE A 112 -4.61 4.77 0.13
CA ILE A 112 -5.22 5.42 -1.01
C ILE A 112 -4.58 4.88 -2.27
N ARG A 113 -5.44 4.54 -3.23
CA ARG A 113 -5.09 4.16 -4.58
C ARG A 113 -5.81 5.08 -5.58
N LEU A 114 -5.04 5.77 -6.41
CA LEU A 114 -5.57 6.54 -7.54
C LEU A 114 -5.24 5.81 -8.83
N VAL A 115 -6.25 5.55 -9.67
CA VAL A 115 -6.10 4.86 -10.95
C VAL A 115 -6.46 5.82 -12.06
N ARG A 116 -5.53 6.12 -12.97
CA ARG A 116 -5.67 7.14 -14.01
C ARG A 116 -5.33 6.58 -15.39
N PRO A 117 -6.15 6.84 -16.43
CA PRO A 117 -5.72 6.59 -17.80
C PRO A 117 -4.64 7.62 -18.19
N LEU A 118 -3.57 7.20 -18.88
CA LEU A 118 -2.49 8.09 -19.34
C LEU A 118 -2.54 8.41 -20.83
N THR A 119 -2.75 7.40 -21.68
CA THR A 119 -2.68 7.53 -23.14
C THR A 119 -4.04 7.26 -23.77
N SER A 120 -4.34 5.99 -24.02
CA SER A 120 -5.63 5.49 -24.50
C SER A 120 -6.38 4.75 -23.39
N VAL A 121 -7.63 4.38 -23.68
CA VAL A 121 -8.53 3.76 -22.70
C VAL A 121 -8.22 2.27 -22.57
N ALA A 122 -7.52 1.90 -21.51
CA ALA A 122 -7.27 0.51 -21.16
C ALA A 122 -8.51 -0.17 -20.55
N ARG A 123 -8.58 -1.50 -20.68
CA ARG A 123 -9.54 -2.33 -19.95
C ARG A 123 -8.90 -2.82 -18.65
N ILE A 124 -9.59 -2.59 -17.54
CA ILE A 124 -9.11 -2.97 -16.21
C ILE A 124 -10.12 -3.83 -15.45
N THR A 125 -9.62 -4.64 -14.53
CA THR A 125 -10.38 -5.34 -13.50
C THR A 125 -9.85 -4.93 -12.14
N ILE A 126 -10.73 -4.50 -11.24
CA ILE A 126 -10.37 -4.19 -9.85
C ILE A 126 -10.65 -5.43 -9.01
N ARG A 127 -9.61 -6.00 -8.40
CA ARG A 127 -9.74 -7.12 -7.46
C ARG A 127 -9.33 -6.64 -6.08
N LEU A 128 -10.27 -6.59 -5.15
CA LEU A 128 -10.01 -6.24 -3.75
C LEU A 128 -10.53 -7.36 -2.86
N ARG A 129 -9.61 -8.20 -2.39
CA ARG A 129 -9.91 -9.44 -1.66
C ARG A 129 -9.23 -9.45 -0.28
N PRO A 130 -9.60 -8.57 0.66
CA PRO A 130 -9.06 -8.62 2.00
C PRO A 130 -9.37 -9.96 2.67
N THR A 131 -8.47 -10.38 3.55
CA THR A 131 -8.61 -11.61 4.34
C THR A 131 -8.78 -11.32 5.82
N ALA A 132 -9.20 -12.36 6.52
CA ALA A 132 -9.27 -12.43 7.96
C ALA A 132 -8.72 -13.78 8.43
N ASP A 133 -8.36 -13.83 9.71
CA ASP A 133 -7.90 -15.02 10.43
C ASP A 133 -6.67 -15.62 9.75
N TRP A 134 -5.64 -14.80 9.56
CA TRP A 134 -4.36 -15.15 8.95
C TRP A 134 -4.48 -15.69 7.53
N GLY A 135 -5.41 -15.14 6.75
CA GLY A 135 -5.63 -15.58 5.36
C GLY A 135 -6.56 -16.79 5.22
N ALA A 136 -7.03 -17.38 6.33
CA ALA A 136 -7.88 -18.58 6.28
C ALA A 136 -9.20 -18.35 5.55
N ARG A 137 -9.75 -17.13 5.62
CA ARG A 137 -10.98 -16.75 4.91
C ARG A 137 -10.89 -15.37 4.28
N LEU A 138 -11.74 -15.15 3.28
CA LEU A 138 -12.04 -13.81 2.79
C LEU A 138 -12.86 -13.04 3.83
N SER A 139 -12.65 -11.74 3.91
CA SER A 139 -13.46 -10.87 4.76
C SER A 139 -14.90 -10.84 4.28
N GLU A 140 -15.84 -11.03 5.21
CA GLU A 140 -17.26 -10.85 4.91
C GLU A 140 -17.50 -9.41 4.45
N THR A 141 -18.41 -9.25 3.50
CA THR A 141 -18.57 -7.98 2.79
C THR A 141 -20.00 -7.47 2.88
N THR A 142 -20.16 -6.19 3.25
CA THR A 142 -21.40 -5.43 3.08
C THR A 142 -21.13 -4.21 2.21
N HIS A 143 -22.14 -3.61 1.60
CA HIS A 143 -21.93 -2.46 0.73
C HIS A 143 -23.09 -1.47 0.79
N GLY A 144 -22.79 -0.22 0.45
CA GLY A 144 -23.79 0.80 0.13
C GLY A 144 -23.65 1.26 -1.31
N SER A 145 -24.25 2.41 -1.63
CA SER A 145 -24.24 2.95 -3.00
C SER A 145 -22.87 3.40 -3.50
N ASN A 146 -21.95 3.74 -2.58
CA ASN A 146 -20.65 4.35 -2.89
C ASN A 146 -19.49 3.79 -2.05
N HIS A 147 -19.73 2.69 -1.33
CA HIS A 147 -18.71 2.10 -0.45
C HIS A 147 -18.92 0.60 -0.26
N ILE A 148 -17.83 -0.08 0.10
CA ILE A 148 -17.79 -1.49 0.46
C ILE A 148 -17.14 -1.60 1.84
N ARG A 149 -17.70 -2.41 2.74
CA ARG A 149 -17.15 -2.70 4.07
C ARG A 149 -16.68 -4.15 4.08
N TYR A 150 -15.45 -4.35 4.52
CA TYR A 150 -14.79 -5.65 4.68
C TYR A 150 -14.58 -5.91 6.16
N LEU A 151 -15.28 -6.90 6.70
CA LEU A 151 -15.21 -7.30 8.11
C LEU A 151 -13.98 -8.20 8.29
N CYS A 152 -12.82 -7.57 8.54
CA CYS A 152 -11.56 -8.26 8.84
C CYS A 152 -11.48 -8.60 10.34
N SER A 153 -10.45 -9.32 10.80
CA SER A 153 -10.39 -9.84 12.18
C SER A 153 -10.32 -8.74 13.24
N ASP A 154 -9.41 -7.78 13.08
CA ASP A 154 -9.15 -6.75 14.11
C ASP A 154 -9.83 -5.40 13.82
N MET A 155 -10.32 -5.20 12.59
CA MET A 155 -10.93 -3.94 12.14
C MET A 155 -11.85 -4.19 10.93
N THR A 156 -12.97 -3.46 10.87
CA THR A 156 -13.73 -3.30 9.62
C THR A 156 -13.05 -2.24 8.75
N LEU A 157 -12.64 -2.62 7.55
CA LEU A 157 -12.14 -1.69 6.54
C LEU A 157 -13.26 -1.25 5.61
N ARG A 158 -13.30 0.03 5.28
CA ARG A 158 -14.22 0.60 4.31
C ARG A 158 -13.47 1.13 3.10
N LEU A 159 -13.82 0.60 1.93
CA LEU A 159 -13.51 1.22 0.65
C LEU A 159 -14.56 2.30 0.35
N SER A 160 -14.15 3.55 0.24
CA SER A 160 -14.96 4.63 -0.36
C SER A 160 -14.35 5.00 -1.72
N THR A 161 -15.18 5.09 -2.75
CA THR A 161 -14.70 5.28 -4.14
C THR A 161 -15.71 6.02 -5.02
N ASP A 162 -15.23 6.72 -6.04
CA ASP A 162 -16.01 7.27 -7.16
C ASP A 162 -16.08 6.30 -8.35
N GLY A 163 -15.45 5.13 -8.23
CA GLY A 163 -15.56 4.02 -9.16
C GLY A 163 -16.85 3.21 -8.95
N PRO A 164 -17.26 2.38 -9.94
CA PRO A 164 -18.47 1.58 -9.82
C PRO A 164 -18.32 0.48 -8.76
N VAL A 165 -19.05 0.58 -7.64
CA VAL A 165 -19.03 -0.40 -6.53
C VAL A 165 -19.29 -1.83 -7.01
N SER A 166 -20.26 -2.02 -7.91
CA SER A 166 -20.57 -3.35 -8.47
C SER A 166 -19.41 -3.96 -9.25
N HIS A 167 -18.58 -3.14 -9.89
CA HIS A 167 -17.44 -3.64 -10.67
C HIS A 167 -16.31 -4.14 -9.76
N VAL A 168 -16.18 -3.55 -8.56
CA VAL A 168 -15.25 -4.04 -7.53
C VAL A 168 -15.77 -5.33 -6.89
N LEU A 169 -17.05 -5.36 -6.50
CA LEU A 169 -17.65 -6.55 -5.85
C LEU A 169 -17.67 -7.78 -6.75
N GLU A 170 -17.96 -7.58 -8.03
CA GLU A 170 -18.11 -8.66 -9.00
C GLU A 170 -16.85 -8.86 -9.87
N GLU A 171 -15.79 -8.10 -9.59
CA GLU A 171 -14.52 -8.13 -10.34
C GLU A 171 -14.72 -8.05 -11.86
N ARG A 172 -15.63 -7.16 -12.30
CA ARG A 172 -15.95 -6.99 -13.71
C ARG A 172 -14.83 -6.23 -14.42
N THR A 173 -14.50 -6.67 -15.63
CA THR A 173 -13.64 -5.91 -16.54
C THR A 173 -14.40 -4.76 -17.18
N PHE A 174 -13.83 -3.56 -17.16
CA PHE A 174 -14.42 -2.38 -17.78
C PHE A 174 -13.36 -1.43 -18.34
N ARG A 175 -13.80 -0.45 -19.12
CA ARG A 175 -12.93 0.58 -19.71
C ARG A 175 -12.67 1.69 -18.70
N LEU A 176 -11.39 1.99 -18.43
CA LEU A 176 -11.01 3.11 -17.57
C LEU A 176 -11.06 4.43 -18.36
N GLU A 177 -12.25 5.02 -18.44
CA GLU A 177 -12.45 6.28 -19.20
C GLU A 177 -12.10 7.53 -18.40
N LYS A 178 -12.20 7.46 -17.08
CA LYS A 178 -11.93 8.57 -16.15
C LYS A 178 -11.12 8.08 -14.96
N PRO A 179 -10.39 8.96 -14.27
CA PRO A 179 -9.74 8.61 -13.02
C PRO A 179 -10.70 8.03 -11.99
N ILE A 180 -10.20 7.07 -11.20
CA ILE A 180 -10.88 6.48 -10.05
C ILE A 180 -10.03 6.70 -8.82
N ALA A 181 -10.63 7.20 -7.74
CA ALA A 181 -10.04 7.28 -6.43
C ALA A 181 -10.62 6.21 -5.50
N MET A 182 -9.75 5.54 -4.75
CA MET A 182 -10.11 4.50 -3.80
C MET A 182 -9.45 4.80 -2.46
N PHE A 183 -10.25 5.09 -1.44
CA PHE A 183 -9.81 5.24 -0.06
C PHE A 183 -10.23 4.00 0.72
N LEU A 184 -9.26 3.19 1.16
CA LEU A 184 -9.49 2.01 1.98
C LEU A 184 -8.96 2.30 3.40
N GLY A 185 -9.85 2.50 4.37
CA GLY A 185 -9.45 2.83 5.74
C GLY A 185 -10.46 2.38 6.77
N ALA A 186 -10.42 2.98 7.97
CA ALA A 186 -11.42 2.74 9.02
C ALA A 186 -12.86 2.93 8.50
N ASP A 187 -13.81 2.24 9.12
CA ASP A 187 -15.23 2.24 8.75
C ASP A 187 -15.96 3.56 9.08
N GLU A 188 -15.52 4.64 8.44
CA GLU A 188 -16.02 6.00 8.60
C GLU A 188 -16.66 6.51 7.32
N GLY A 189 -17.72 7.30 7.46
CA GLY A 189 -18.39 7.97 6.34
C GLY A 189 -17.45 8.92 5.58
N PHE A 190 -17.45 8.84 4.26
CA PHE A 190 -16.73 9.79 3.41
C PHE A 190 -17.69 10.87 2.89
N ASN A 191 -17.80 11.97 3.64
CA ASN A 191 -18.75 13.06 3.37
C ASN A 191 -18.12 14.18 2.53
N ALA A 192 -17.44 13.83 1.44
CA ALA A 192 -16.81 14.77 0.53
C ALA A 192 -16.62 14.14 -0.86
N ASP A 193 -16.26 14.95 -1.85
CA ASP A 193 -15.79 14.45 -3.14
C ASP A 193 -14.50 13.64 -2.93
N ILE A 194 -14.59 12.33 -3.17
CA ILE A 194 -13.53 11.37 -2.89
C ILE A 194 -12.31 11.60 -3.78
N GLY A 195 -12.51 11.91 -5.06
CA GLY A 195 -11.46 12.19 -6.03
C GLY A 195 -10.66 13.42 -5.64
N ALA A 196 -11.31 14.56 -5.45
CA ALA A 196 -10.69 15.82 -5.04
C ALA A 196 -9.99 15.68 -3.67
N THR A 197 -10.63 14.98 -2.72
CA THR A 197 -10.06 14.76 -1.40
C THR A 197 -8.80 13.91 -1.45
N CYS A 198 -8.81 12.78 -2.16
CA CYS A 198 -7.64 11.91 -2.28
C CYS A 198 -6.49 12.62 -3.04
N ASN A 199 -6.78 13.41 -4.07
CA ASN A 199 -5.76 14.21 -4.76
C ASN A 199 -5.15 15.29 -3.84
N ARG A 200 -5.96 15.94 -3.01
CA ARG A 200 -5.44 16.87 -1.99
C ARG A 200 -4.57 16.15 -0.96
N MET A 201 -5.01 14.99 -0.47
CA MET A 201 -4.21 14.17 0.46
C MET A 201 -2.88 13.73 -0.16
N LEU A 202 -2.86 13.42 -1.46
CA LEU A 202 -1.64 13.11 -2.21
C LEU A 202 -0.65 14.28 -2.17
N GLN A 203 -1.10 15.48 -2.53
CA GLN A 203 -0.26 16.69 -2.54
C GLN A 203 0.31 16.99 -1.15
N GLN A 204 -0.55 16.99 -0.12
CA GLN A 204 -0.13 17.26 1.26
C GLN A 204 0.84 16.19 1.79
N THR A 205 0.63 14.92 1.42
CA THR A 205 1.53 13.82 1.79
C THR A 205 2.88 13.96 1.09
N GLN A 206 2.89 14.35 -0.19
CA GLN A 206 4.12 14.60 -0.93
C GLN A 206 4.93 15.74 -0.29
N GLU A 207 4.27 16.87 0.02
CA GLU A 207 4.88 18.01 0.71
C GLU A 207 5.49 17.60 2.05
N TYR A 208 4.73 16.88 2.87
CA TYR A 208 5.22 16.37 4.16
C TYR A 208 6.51 15.56 4.03
N TRP A 209 6.57 14.62 3.10
CA TRP A 209 7.73 13.75 2.94
C TRP A 209 8.94 14.52 2.38
N MET A 210 8.72 15.44 1.43
CA MET A 210 9.79 16.30 0.93
C MET A 210 10.35 17.19 2.04
N ASP A 211 9.50 17.76 2.90
CA ASP A 211 9.95 18.56 4.05
C ASP A 211 10.67 17.72 5.10
N TRP A 212 10.20 16.51 5.37
CA TRP A 212 10.90 15.60 6.26
C TRP A 212 12.29 15.24 5.74
N VAL A 213 12.42 14.93 4.45
CA VAL A 213 13.73 14.63 3.82
C VAL A 213 14.68 15.83 3.85
N ARG A 214 14.16 17.07 3.71
CA ARG A 214 14.99 18.29 3.84
C ARG A 214 15.63 18.43 5.22
N GLY A 215 15.06 17.81 6.26
CA GLY A 215 15.61 17.79 7.61
C GLY A 215 16.72 16.74 7.82
N LEU A 216 16.96 15.85 6.86
CA LEU A 216 17.98 14.80 6.99
C LEU A 216 19.39 15.35 6.72
N ALA A 217 20.36 14.91 7.53
CA ALA A 217 21.78 15.10 7.25
C ALA A 217 22.24 14.09 6.17
N VAL A 218 22.01 14.41 4.90
CA VAL A 218 22.35 13.52 3.78
C VAL A 218 23.77 13.83 3.28
N PRO A 219 24.66 12.83 3.14
CA PRO A 219 25.99 13.02 2.55
C PRO A 219 25.90 13.46 1.07
N LEU A 220 26.96 14.04 0.52
CA LEU A 220 27.01 14.42 -0.90
C LEU A 220 26.99 13.19 -1.81
N ASP A 221 27.68 12.13 -1.40
CA ASP A 221 27.70 10.86 -2.12
C ASP A 221 26.47 10.01 -1.76
N TYR A 222 25.97 9.23 -2.72
CA TYR A 222 24.87 8.26 -2.54
C TYR A 222 23.55 8.84 -1.99
N GLN A 223 23.28 10.14 -2.16
CA GLN A 223 22.07 10.81 -1.66
C GLN A 223 20.78 10.03 -1.88
N SER A 224 20.56 9.57 -3.12
CA SER A 224 19.34 8.85 -3.47
C SER A 224 19.17 7.55 -2.68
N ALA A 225 20.26 6.80 -2.46
CA ALA A 225 20.24 5.56 -1.68
C ALA A 225 20.00 5.84 -0.19
N VAL A 226 20.68 6.84 0.37
CA VAL A 226 20.54 7.23 1.78
C VAL A 226 19.13 7.72 2.08
N ILE A 227 18.57 8.61 1.24
CA ILE A 227 17.20 9.11 1.39
C ILE A 227 16.20 7.95 1.31
N ARG A 228 16.38 7.04 0.33
CA ARG A 228 15.49 5.90 0.18
C ARG A 228 15.51 5.01 1.42
N ALA A 229 16.69 4.69 1.93
CA ALA A 229 16.88 3.90 3.15
C ALA A 229 16.27 4.60 4.37
N ALA A 230 16.52 5.89 4.56
CA ALA A 230 15.99 6.66 5.69
C ALA A 230 14.45 6.67 5.71
N ILE A 231 13.80 6.85 4.55
CA ILE A 231 12.34 6.76 4.48
C ILE A 231 11.87 5.33 4.81
N THR A 232 12.53 4.29 4.28
CA THR A 232 12.16 2.89 4.59
C THR A 232 12.28 2.60 6.08
N LEU A 233 13.36 3.03 6.73
CA LEU A 233 13.54 2.92 8.18
C LEU A 233 12.43 3.67 8.95
N LYS A 234 12.04 4.85 8.49
CA LYS A 234 10.92 5.59 9.07
C LYS A 234 9.57 4.87 8.89
N LEU A 235 9.35 4.15 7.78
CA LEU A 235 8.15 3.32 7.60
C LEU A 235 8.08 2.13 8.56
N CYS A 236 9.22 1.66 9.08
CA CYS A 236 9.27 0.63 10.13
C CYS A 236 8.93 1.19 11.52
N MET A 237 8.83 2.51 11.67
CA MET A 237 8.46 3.15 12.93
C MET A 237 6.93 3.20 13.08
N HIS A 238 6.41 2.69 14.20
CA HIS A 238 5.05 2.94 14.63
C HIS A 238 5.02 4.20 15.50
N GLU A 239 4.55 5.32 14.95
CA GLU A 239 4.74 6.65 15.54
C GLU A 239 4.01 6.84 16.87
N GLU A 240 2.90 6.13 17.11
CA GLU A 240 2.14 6.29 18.36
C GLU A 240 2.92 5.82 19.60
N THR A 241 3.68 4.73 19.47
CA THR A 241 4.46 4.16 20.57
C THR A 241 5.96 4.44 20.44
N GLY A 242 6.42 4.87 19.27
CA GLY A 242 7.84 4.99 18.94
C GLY A 242 8.54 3.65 18.68
N ALA A 243 7.81 2.53 18.69
CA ALA A 243 8.37 1.22 18.39
C ALA A 243 8.88 1.15 16.94
N ILE A 244 10.02 0.50 16.73
CA ILE A 244 10.61 0.31 15.41
C ILE A 244 10.68 -1.20 15.15
N VAL A 245 9.96 -1.66 14.13
CA VAL A 245 9.93 -3.08 13.77
C VAL A 245 11.18 -3.47 12.98
N ALA A 246 11.61 -4.72 13.09
CA ALA A 246 12.76 -5.20 12.32
C ALA A 246 12.45 -5.28 10.81
N ALA A 247 11.22 -5.69 10.45
CA ALA A 247 10.69 -5.64 9.09
C ALA A 247 9.16 -5.56 9.09
N MET A 248 8.58 -5.19 7.95
CA MET A 248 7.12 -5.15 7.77
C MET A 248 6.48 -6.54 7.57
N THR A 249 7.27 -7.62 7.61
CA THR A 249 6.85 -9.00 7.31
C THR A 249 7.10 -9.93 8.49
N THR A 250 6.41 -11.06 8.47
CA THR A 250 6.67 -12.20 9.36
C THR A 250 7.11 -13.40 8.54
N SER A 251 7.84 -14.34 9.15
CA SER A 251 8.18 -15.66 8.59
C SER A 251 9.04 -15.66 7.32
N ILE A 252 9.45 -14.50 6.80
CA ILE A 252 10.36 -14.37 5.66
C ILE A 252 11.80 -14.25 6.20
N PRO A 253 12.70 -15.18 5.86
CA PRO A 253 14.06 -15.16 6.38
C PRO A 253 14.91 -14.07 5.72
N GLU A 254 15.93 -13.59 6.44
CA GLU A 254 16.92 -12.60 5.97
C GLU A 254 17.63 -13.04 4.68
N HIS A 255 17.95 -14.34 4.60
CA HIS A 255 18.47 -14.97 3.40
C HIS A 255 17.95 -16.40 3.27
N ALA A 256 18.00 -16.93 2.04
CA ALA A 256 17.57 -18.29 1.72
C ALA A 256 18.24 -19.32 2.65
N ASP A 257 17.46 -20.33 3.04
CA ASP A 257 17.89 -21.50 3.82
C ASP A 257 18.50 -21.22 5.20
N SER A 258 18.32 -20.01 5.75
CA SER A 258 18.85 -19.64 7.08
C SER A 258 18.10 -20.26 8.27
N GLY A 259 16.86 -20.71 8.07
CA GLY A 259 15.96 -21.18 9.14
C GLY A 259 15.49 -20.10 10.13
N ARG A 260 15.89 -18.82 9.96
CA ARG A 260 15.51 -17.72 10.85
C ARG A 260 14.24 -17.02 10.34
N ASN A 261 13.09 -17.65 10.53
CA ASN A 261 11.77 -17.22 10.05
C ASN A 261 10.89 -16.60 11.16
N TRP A 262 11.45 -15.68 11.94
CA TRP A 262 10.74 -15.02 13.03
C TRP A 262 9.63 -14.08 12.53
N ASP A 263 8.78 -13.63 13.46
CA ASP A 263 7.93 -12.48 13.22
C ASP A 263 8.73 -11.19 13.40
N TYR A 264 9.19 -10.60 12.30
CA TYR A 264 10.00 -9.38 12.29
C TYR A 264 9.15 -8.11 12.47
N ARG A 265 7.82 -8.22 12.59
CA ARG A 265 6.91 -7.09 12.85
C ARG A 265 6.95 -6.63 14.31
N TYR A 266 7.75 -7.29 15.16
CA TYR A 266 8.00 -6.87 16.53
C TYR A 266 9.25 -6.01 16.65
N CYS A 267 9.28 -5.18 17.69
CA CYS A 267 10.44 -4.35 18.02
C CYS A 267 11.50 -5.18 18.73
N TRP A 268 12.69 -5.26 18.13
CA TRP A 268 13.90 -5.78 18.77
C TRP A 268 14.81 -4.63 19.16
N LEU A 269 15.23 -4.60 20.43
CA LEU A 269 16.03 -3.50 21.00
C LEU A 269 17.30 -3.19 20.19
N ARG A 270 17.97 -4.24 19.72
CA ARG A 270 19.18 -4.11 18.88
C ARG A 270 18.89 -3.41 17.56
N ASP A 271 17.85 -3.85 16.87
CA ASP A 271 17.45 -3.34 15.56
C ASP A 271 16.97 -1.89 15.69
N ALA A 272 16.13 -1.60 16.69
CA ALA A 272 15.68 -0.25 17.01
C ALA A 272 16.85 0.70 17.34
N TYR A 273 17.86 0.24 18.09
CA TYR A 273 19.06 1.04 18.41
C TYR A 273 19.77 1.54 17.15
N TYR A 274 20.00 0.66 16.15
CA TYR A 274 20.66 1.05 14.91
C TYR A 274 19.82 2.03 14.08
N VAL A 275 18.49 1.88 14.06
CA VAL A 275 17.62 2.81 13.36
C VAL A 275 17.62 4.19 14.01
N VAL A 276 17.58 4.25 15.35
CA VAL A 276 17.69 5.52 16.09
C VAL A 276 19.02 6.20 15.80
N GLN A 277 20.13 5.45 15.77
CA GLN A 277 21.44 5.98 15.43
C GLN A 277 21.53 6.46 13.97
N ALA A 278 20.81 5.84 13.04
CA ALA A 278 20.82 6.23 11.63
C ALA A 278 19.96 7.47 11.33
N LEU A 279 18.91 7.72 12.13
CA LEU A 279 17.94 8.80 11.92
C LEU A 279 18.16 10.04 12.80
N ASN A 280 19.12 10.02 13.73
CA ASN A 280 19.51 11.15 14.58
C ASN A 280 20.99 11.48 14.44
#